data_AF-A0A7K2WNM1-F1
#
_entry.id   AF-A0A7K2WNM1-F1
#
_cell.length_a   1.000
_cell.length_b   1.000
_cell.length_c   1.000
_cell.angle_alpha   90.00
_cell.angle_beta   90.00
_cell.angle_gamma   90.00
#
_symmetry.space_group_name_H-M   'P 1'
#
loop_
_entity.id
_entity.type
_entity.pdbx_description
1 polymer ?
#
loop_
_entity_poly.entity_id
_entity_poly.type
_entity_poly.pdbx_seq_one_letter_code
_entity_poly.pdbx_strand_id
1 'polypeptide(L)'
;GAHAALAIAADLRGEEPPPLRFGYVLQCVSLGRRDGVIQPVRADDSPRARVLTGRPAAYVKEQVVVSTVRMLRLASRRPSAIRYVPGFG
;
A
#
# COMPACT_ATOMS: atom_id res chain seq x y z
N GLY A 1 8.81 -3.36 -1.86
CA GLY A 1 9.66 -2.20 -2.17
C GLY A 1 10.54 -1.85 -1.00
N ALA A 2 10.04 -1.09 -0.02
CA ALA A 2 10.81 -0.67 1.15
C ALA A 2 11.46 -1.83 1.94
N HIS A 3 10.70 -2.90 2.21
CA HIS A 3 11.26 -4.07 2.90
C HIS A 3 12.45 -4.68 2.14
N ALA A 4 12.37 -4.81 0.82
CA ALA A 4 13.48 -5.31 0.02
C ALA A 4 14.70 -4.39 0.09
N ALA A 5 14.49 -3.07 0.06
CA ALA A 5 15.58 -2.10 0.24
C ALA A 5 16.22 -2.21 1.64
N LEU A 6 15.44 -2.43 2.69
CA LEU A 6 15.94 -2.66 4.04
C LEU A 6 16.71 -3.97 4.16
N ALA A 7 16.19 -5.05 3.57
CA ALA A 7 16.84 -6.35 3.56
C ALA A 7 18.20 -6.30 2.84
N ILE A 8 18.25 -5.68 1.65
CA ILE A 8 19.50 -5.46 0.92
C ILE A 8 20.46 -4.60 1.74
N ALA A 9 19.98 -3.55 2.39
CA ALA A 9 20.84 -2.70 3.21
C ALA A 9 21.40 -3.44 4.45
N ALA A 10 20.62 -4.31 5.09
CA ALA A 10 21.07 -5.15 6.20
C ALA A 10 22.13 -6.16 5.74
N ASP A 11 21.87 -6.84 4.63
CA ASP A 11 22.80 -7.80 4.01
C ASP A 11 24.15 -7.14 3.67
N LEU A 12 24.14 -5.94 3.08
CA LEU A 12 25.36 -5.16 2.80
C LEU A 12 26.14 -4.76 4.07
N ARG A 13 25.50 -4.73 5.24
CA ARG A 13 26.15 -4.49 6.54
C ARG A 13 26.54 -5.78 7.27
N GLY A 14 26.26 -6.95 6.71
CA GLY A 14 26.43 -8.24 7.40
C GLY A 14 25.44 -8.46 8.54
N GLU A 15 24.32 -7.74 8.53
CA GLU A 15 23.23 -7.87 9.50
C GLU A 15 22.14 -8.80 8.96
N GLU A 16 21.44 -9.49 9.86
CA GLU A 16 20.31 -10.33 9.45
C GLU A 16 19.10 -9.46 9.05
N PRO A 17 18.52 -9.67 7.85
CA PRO A 17 17.35 -8.92 7.41
C PRO A 17 16.15 -9.09 8.34
N PRO A 18 15.34 -8.04 8.56
CA PRO A 18 14.11 -8.18 9.33
C PRO A 18 13.14 -9.15 8.63
N PRO A 19 12.27 -9.86 9.37
CA PRO A 19 11.27 -10.74 8.77
C PRO A 19 10.22 -9.95 7.99
N LEU A 20 9.82 -10.45 6.82
CA LEU A 20 8.72 -9.88 6.05
C LEU A 20 7.39 -10.17 6.73
N ARG A 21 6.72 -9.13 7.21
CA ARG A 21 5.32 -9.19 7.67
C ARG A 21 4.45 -8.52 6.62
N PHE A 22 3.70 -9.33 5.87
CA PHE A 22 2.81 -8.86 4.81
C PHE A 22 1.36 -9.24 5.11
N GLY A 23 0.43 -8.38 4.71
CA GLY A 23 -0.99 -8.65 4.78
C GLY A 23 -1.78 -7.70 3.88
N TYR A 24 -2.93 -8.17 3.41
CA TYR A 24 -3.85 -7.36 2.60
C TYR A 24 -4.70 -6.44 3.48
N VAL A 25 -5.19 -5.36 2.88
CA VAL A 25 -6.04 -4.35 3.55
C VAL A 25 -7.34 -4.12 2.79
N LEU A 26 -7.26 -4.08 1.45
CA LEU A 26 -8.39 -3.85 0.58
C LEU A 26 -8.18 -4.53 -0.77
N GLN A 27 -9.27 -4.98 -1.38
CA GLN A 27 -9.34 -5.36 -2.78
C GLN A 27 -10.05 -4.23 -3.54
N CYS A 28 -9.45 -3.80 -4.65
CA CYS A 28 -9.96 -2.73 -5.50
C CYS A 28 -10.27 -3.30 -6.89
N VAL A 29 -11.53 -3.26 -7.30
CA VAL A 29 -11.95 -3.66 -8.65
C VAL A 29 -12.62 -2.47 -9.34
N SER A 30 -12.13 -2.10 -10.52
CA SER A 30 -12.72 -1.02 -11.32
C SER A 30 -13.69 -1.61 -12.33
N LEU A 31 -14.92 -1.10 -12.38
CA LEU A 31 -15.96 -1.50 -13.36
C LEU A 31 -16.20 -0.44 -14.44
N GLY A 32 -15.48 0.69 -14.36
CA GLY A 32 -15.48 1.75 -15.36
C GLY A 32 -15.16 3.10 -14.73
N ARG A 33 -15.27 4.18 -15.50
CA ARG A 33 -14.96 5.55 -15.01
C ARG A 33 -15.84 5.98 -13.83
N ARG A 34 -17.02 5.38 -13.67
CA ARG A 34 -18.03 5.79 -12.69
C ARG A 34 -18.48 4.64 -11.79
N ASP A 35 -17.81 3.49 -11.83
CA ASP A 35 -18.21 2.34 -11.05
C ASP A 35 -17.03 1.47 -10.65
N GLY A 36 -17.14 0.81 -9.51
CA GLY A 36 -16.11 -0.03 -8.92
C GLY A 36 -16.57 -0.67 -7.62
N VAL A 37 -15.68 -1.48 -7.06
CA VAL A 37 -15.82 -2.16 -5.78
C VAL A 37 -14.55 -1.96 -4.96
N ILE A 38 -14.70 -1.51 -3.73
CA ILE A 38 -13.65 -1.52 -2.70
C ILE A 38 -14.13 -2.46 -1.59
N GLN A 39 -13.43 -3.57 -1.43
CA GLN A 39 -13.72 -4.60 -0.46
C GLN A 39 -12.61 -4.60 0.61
N PRO A 40 -12.84 -4.09 1.83
CA PRO A 40 -11.94 -4.31 2.94
C PRO A 40 -11.74 -5.80 3.20
N VAL A 41 -10.50 -6.20 3.46
CA VAL A 41 -10.12 -7.60 3.70
C VAL A 41 -9.37 -7.77 5.02
N ARG A 42 -9.21 -9.01 5.46
CA ARG A 42 -8.24 -9.38 6.51
C ARG A 42 -6.85 -9.54 5.88
N ALA A 43 -5.84 -9.75 6.73
CA ALA A 43 -4.46 -9.92 6.27
C ALA A 43 -4.28 -11.09 5.30
N ASP A 44 -5.14 -12.11 5.38
CA ASP A 44 -5.21 -13.29 4.52
C ASP A 44 -6.07 -13.12 3.26
N ASP A 45 -6.44 -11.87 2.94
CA ASP A 45 -7.32 -11.49 1.81
C ASP A 45 -8.79 -11.93 1.94
N SER A 46 -9.21 -12.54 3.06
CA SER A 46 -10.62 -12.86 3.26
C SER A 46 -11.48 -11.60 3.43
N PRO A 47 -12.68 -11.54 2.84
CA PRO A 47 -13.51 -10.33 2.87
C PRO A 47 -14.03 -10.04 4.29
N ARG A 48 -14.10 -8.75 4.61
CA ARG A 48 -14.87 -8.22 5.73
C ARG A 48 -16.31 -7.93 5.29
N ALA A 49 -17.22 -7.76 6.25
CA ALA A 49 -18.65 -7.58 5.97
C ALA A 49 -19.01 -6.28 5.21
N ARG A 50 -18.12 -5.28 5.18
CA ARG A 50 -18.37 -4.00 4.50
C ARG A 50 -17.92 -4.08 3.06
N VAL A 51 -18.62 -3.40 2.17
CA VAL A 51 -18.23 -3.18 0.77
C VAL A 51 -18.64 -1.77 0.36
N LEU A 52 -17.79 -1.09 -0.40
CA LEU A 52 -18.11 0.19 -1.03
C LEU A 52 -18.21 -0.03 -2.54
N THR A 53 -19.30 0.42 -3.16
CA THR A 53 -19.56 0.24 -4.59
C THR A 53 -19.86 1.56 -5.29
N GLY A 54 -20.00 1.54 -6.62
CA GLY A 54 -20.44 2.71 -7.39
C GLY A 54 -19.36 3.77 -7.57
N ARG A 55 -19.81 5.01 -7.76
CA ARG A 55 -18.93 6.17 -7.96
C ARG A 55 -17.95 6.42 -6.79
N PRO A 56 -18.37 6.28 -5.51
CA PRO A 56 -17.43 6.40 -4.39
C PRO A 56 -16.27 5.40 -4.47
N ALA A 57 -16.55 4.15 -4.87
CA ALA A 57 -15.52 3.13 -5.05
C ALA A 57 -14.55 3.49 -6.19
N ALA A 58 -15.08 3.96 -7.32
CA ALA A 58 -14.27 4.43 -8.44
C ALA A 58 -13.35 5.60 -8.03
N TYR A 59 -13.84 6.54 -7.22
CA TYR A 59 -13.04 7.64 -6.68
C TYR A 59 -11.93 7.17 -5.74
N VAL A 60 -12.25 6.27 -4.80
CA VAL A 60 -11.25 5.68 -3.90
C VAL A 60 -10.13 5.01 -4.68
N LYS A 61 -10.48 4.23 -5.72
CA LYS A 61 -9.50 3.61 -6.60
C LYS A 61 -8.56 4.64 -7.24
N GLU A 62 -9.08 5.77 -7.70
CA GLU A 62 -8.25 6.84 -8.27
C GLU A 62 -7.28 7.41 -7.23
N GLN A 63 -7.74 7.64 -6.00
CA GLN A 63 -6.87 8.11 -4.92
C GLN A 63 -5.75 7.12 -4.58
N VAL A 64 -6.01 5.80 -4.63
CA VAL A 64 -4.97 4.77 -4.44
C VAL A 64 -3.82 5.00 -5.44
N VAL A 65 -4.12 5.16 -6.72
CA VAL A 65 -3.09 5.36 -7.76
C VAL A 65 -2.35 6.69 -7.57
N VAL A 66 -3.06 7.78 -7.33
CA VAL A 66 -2.46 9.11 -7.16
C VAL A 66 -1.57 9.17 -5.91
N SER A 67 -1.99 8.51 -4.83
CA SER A 67 -1.23 8.45 -3.57
C SER A 67 0.14 7.79 -3.76
N THR A 68 0.23 6.73 -4.57
CA THR A 68 1.50 6.05 -4.88
C THR A 68 2.51 7.03 -5.49
N VAL A 69 2.09 7.81 -6.49
CA VAL A 69 2.99 8.78 -7.15
C VAL A 69 3.40 9.89 -6.18
N ARG A 70 2.47 10.40 -5.36
CA ARG A 70 2.78 11.40 -4.32
C ARG A 70 3.79 10.86 -3.31
N MET A 71 3.63 9.60 -2.91
CA MET A 71 4.51 8.95 -1.97
C MET A 71 5.93 8.77 -2.54
N LEU A 72 6.05 8.32 -3.79
CA LEU A 72 7.34 8.21 -4.46
C LEU A 72 8.04 9.58 -4.54
N ARG A 73 7.30 10.64 -4.87
CA ARG A 73 7.85 12.01 -4.88
C ARG A 73 8.29 12.48 -3.50
N LEU A 74 7.53 12.16 -2.44
CA LEU A 74 7.92 12.47 -1.06
C LEU A 74 9.20 11.73 -0.69
N ALA A 75 9.29 10.44 -1.02
CA ALA A 75 10.43 9.60 -0.77
C ALA A 75 11.72 10.15 -1.42
N SER A 76 11.63 10.60 -2.67
CA SER A 76 12.78 11.21 -3.37
C SER A 76 13.19 12.57 -2.80
N ARG A 77 12.26 13.36 -2.26
CA ARG A 77 12.54 14.72 -1.76
C ARG A 77 12.95 14.77 -0.30
N ARG A 78 12.41 13.87 0.53
CA ARG A 78 12.65 13.80 1.98
C ARG A 78 12.70 12.35 2.43
N PRO A 79 13.84 11.65 2.21
CA PRO A 79 13.97 10.23 2.52
C PRO A 79 13.68 9.90 3.99
N SER A 80 14.07 10.80 4.90
CA SER A 80 13.81 10.67 6.34
C SER A 80 12.32 10.75 6.72
N ALA A 81 11.49 11.40 5.90
CA ALA A 81 10.06 11.53 6.16
C ALA A 81 9.30 10.22 5.87
N ILE A 82 9.86 9.31 5.06
CA ILE A 82 9.27 8.00 4.75
C ILE A 82 9.07 7.17 6.02
N ARG A 83 9.97 7.30 7.00
CA ARG A 83 9.91 6.57 8.28
C ARG A 83 8.63 6.82 9.07
N TYR A 84 7.99 7.96 8.86
CA TYR A 84 6.76 8.35 9.56
C TYR A 84 5.50 8.00 8.77
N VAL A 85 5.62 7.39 7.58
CA VAL A 85 4.47 6.95 6.79
C VAL A 85 4.05 5.55 7.26
N PRO A 86 2.77 5.34 7.63
CA PRO A 86 2.26 4.04 8.04
C PRO A 86 2.54 2.95 6.98
N GLY A 87 3.08 1.80 7.41
CA GLY A 87 3.40 0.67 6.53
C GLY A 87 4.81 0.67 5.92
N PHE A 88 5.67 1.62 6.30
CA PHE A 88 7.08 1.71 5.87
C PHE A 88 8.11 1.55 7.00
N GLY A 89 7.67 1.32 8.24
CA GLY A 89 8.49 1.07 9.42
C GLY A 89 8.28 -0.31 10.00
#